data_AF-A0A7J2NE55-F1
#
_entry.id   AF-A0A7J2NE55-F1
#
_cell.length_a   1.000
_cell.length_b   1.000
_cell.length_c   1.000
_cell.angle_alpha   90.00
_cell.angle_beta   90.00
_cell.angle_gamma   90.00
#
_symmetry.space_group_name_H-M   'P 1'
#
loop_
_entity.id
_entity.type
_entity.pdbx_description
1 polymer ?
#
loop_
_entity_poly.entity_id
_entity_poly.type
_entity_poly.pdbx_seq_one_letter_code
_entity_poly.pdbx_strand_id
1 'polypeptide(L)'
;MRSLQKEKTMKQTIRSVSRRITEAEKQFIALKVEKAKLTREKAKLVLIGAFMVYFAAIFISIIAYSGGLRDKTIVSFIIGGATLVFIISIFPYLMETRKEEKEISEMINELTESDTFGD
;
A
#
# COMPACT_ATOMS: atom_id res chain seq x y z
N MET A 1 6.15 -9.71 -19.63
CA MET A 1 5.55 -9.13 -20.87
C MET A 1 4.10 -8.64 -20.70
N ARG A 2 3.20 -9.34 -19.99
CA ARG A 2 1.81 -8.86 -19.77
C ARG A 2 1.68 -7.55 -18.96
N SER A 3 2.61 -7.24 -18.07
CA SER A 3 2.60 -6.01 -17.26
C SER A 3 2.84 -4.73 -18.09
N LEU A 4 3.72 -4.79 -19.09
CA LEU A 4 4.07 -3.66 -19.95
C LEU A 4 2.97 -3.32 -20.98
N GLN A 5 2.19 -4.31 -21.41
CA GLN A 5 1.03 -4.07 -22.27
C GLN A 5 -0.09 -3.36 -21.53
N LYS A 6 -0.33 -3.73 -20.26
CA LYS A 6 -1.34 -3.11 -19.39
C LYS A 6 -1.04 -1.64 -19.11
N GLU A 7 0.23 -1.30 -18.93
CA GLU A 7 0.67 0.08 -18.70
C GLU A 7 0.49 0.97 -19.94
N LYS A 8 0.75 0.43 -21.15
CA LYS A 8 0.58 1.16 -22.40
C LYS A 8 -0.89 1.42 -22.73
N THR A 9 -1.77 0.44 -22.56
CA THR A 9 -3.21 0.63 -22.77
C THR A 9 -3.79 1.61 -21.76
N MET A 10 -3.39 1.51 -20.48
CA MET A 10 -3.84 2.43 -19.42
C MET A 10 -3.41 3.88 -19.68
N LYS A 11 -2.18 4.12 -20.17
CA LYS A 11 -1.75 5.46 -20.59
C LYS A 11 -2.54 6.00 -21.78
N GLN A 12 -2.96 5.14 -22.70
CA GLN A 12 -3.75 5.56 -23.86
C GLN A 12 -5.18 5.96 -23.46
N THR A 13 -5.84 5.20 -22.58
CA THR A 13 -7.21 5.50 -22.11
C THR A 13 -7.25 6.79 -21.29
N ILE A 14 -6.26 7.02 -20.43
CA ILE A 14 -6.15 8.28 -19.65
C ILE A 14 -6.05 9.50 -20.59
N ARG A 15 -5.43 9.35 -21.76
CA ARG A 15 -5.22 10.45 -22.71
C ARG A 15 -6.49 10.81 -23.50
N SER A 16 -7.39 9.86 -23.79
CA SER A 16 -8.65 10.13 -24.48
C SER A 16 -9.68 10.80 -23.57
N VAL A 17 -9.80 10.32 -22.33
CA VAL A 17 -10.72 10.87 -21.31
C VAL A 17 -10.37 12.33 -20.97
N SER A 18 -9.08 12.71 -21.01
CA SER A 18 -8.61 14.06 -20.66
C SER A 18 -9.24 15.22 -21.47
N ARG A 19 -9.88 14.92 -22.62
CA ARG A 19 -10.45 15.92 -23.53
C ARG A 19 -11.81 16.49 -23.12
N ARG A 20 -12.56 15.89 -22.17
CA ARG A 20 -13.90 16.38 -21.77
C ARG A 20 -14.09 16.65 -20.26
N ILE A 21 -13.08 16.43 -19.42
CA ILE A 21 -13.19 16.69 -17.98
C ILE A 21 -13.14 18.21 -17.72
N THR A 22 -14.15 18.75 -17.02
CA THR A 22 -14.14 20.15 -16.54
C THR A 22 -13.00 20.39 -15.56
N GLU A 23 -12.50 21.63 -15.43
CA GLU A 23 -11.39 21.90 -14.52
C GLU A 23 -11.69 21.51 -13.06
N ALA A 24 -12.95 21.65 -12.64
CA ALA A 24 -13.42 21.25 -11.31
C ALA A 24 -13.32 19.72 -11.09
N GLU A 25 -13.73 18.92 -12.07
CA GLU A 25 -13.63 17.45 -12.01
C GLU A 25 -12.17 16.97 -12.02
N LYS A 26 -11.29 17.63 -12.79
CA LYS A 26 -9.83 17.33 -12.76
C LYS A 26 -9.25 17.57 -11.37
N GLN A 27 -9.61 18.68 -10.73
CA GLN A 27 -9.15 19.00 -9.38
C GLN A 27 -9.71 18.00 -8.36
N PHE A 28 -10.98 17.60 -8.49
CA PHE A 28 -11.60 16.62 -7.61
C PHE A 28 -10.93 15.24 -7.71
N ILE A 29 -10.66 14.77 -8.93
CA ILE A 29 -9.92 13.51 -9.17
C ILE A 29 -8.51 13.59 -8.58
N ALA A 30 -7.81 14.71 -8.78
CA ALA A 30 -6.47 14.92 -8.23
C ALA A 30 -6.46 14.83 -6.70
N LEU A 31 -7.41 15.50 -6.03
CA LEU A 31 -7.59 15.45 -4.57
C LEU A 31 -7.89 14.03 -4.07
N LYS A 32 -8.73 13.28 -4.78
CA LYS A 32 -9.10 11.91 -4.40
C LYS A 32 -7.88 10.97 -4.51
N VAL A 33 -7.11 11.08 -5.59
CA VAL A 33 -5.86 10.33 -5.78
C VAL A 33 -4.82 10.69 -4.72
N GLU A 34 -4.67 11.98 -4.40
CA GLU A 34 -3.73 12.43 -3.37
C GLU A 34 -4.12 11.90 -1.97
N LYS A 35 -5.41 11.92 -1.64
CA LYS A 35 -5.93 11.34 -0.39
C LYS A 35 -5.68 9.83 -0.30
N ALA A 36 -5.89 9.09 -1.40
CA ALA A 36 -5.60 7.66 -1.45
C ALA A 36 -4.11 7.38 -1.24
N LYS A 37 -3.25 8.15 -1.92
CA LYS A 37 -1.79 8.08 -1.76
C LYS A 37 -1.35 8.34 -0.31
N LEU A 38 -1.89 9.37 0.34
CA LEU A 38 -1.61 9.68 1.75
C LEU A 38 -2.04 8.54 2.68
N THR A 39 -3.17 7.90 2.40
CA THR A 39 -3.64 6.76 3.20
C THR A 39 -2.71 5.56 3.08
N ARG A 40 -2.24 5.26 1.86
CA ARG A 40 -1.21 4.23 1.63
C ARG A 40 0.10 4.57 2.34
N GLU A 41 0.54 5.83 2.28
CA GLU A 41 1.77 6.26 2.95
C GLU A 41 1.67 6.11 4.47
N LYS A 42 0.52 6.42 5.08
CA LYS A 42 0.27 6.16 6.50
C LYS A 42 0.35 4.66 6.83
N ALA A 43 -0.27 3.81 6.02
CA ALA A 43 -0.19 2.36 6.21
C ALA A 43 1.25 1.83 6.05
N LYS A 44 2.02 2.41 5.13
CA LYS A 44 3.45 2.12 4.95
C LYS A 44 4.27 2.51 6.19
N LEU A 45 3.98 3.64 6.83
CA LEU A 45 4.66 4.04 8.07
C LEU A 45 4.43 3.02 9.19
N VAL A 46 3.21 2.47 9.32
CA VAL A 46 2.92 1.40 10.29
C VAL A 46 3.75 0.15 10.01
N LEU A 47 3.84 -0.26 8.73
CA LEU A 47 4.67 -1.40 8.33
C LEU A 47 6.16 -1.18 8.62
N ILE A 48 6.68 0.02 8.37
CA ILE A 48 8.06 0.39 8.70
C ILE A 48 8.27 0.34 10.22
N GLY A 49 7.34 0.87 11.02
CA GLY A 49 7.42 0.81 12.47
C GLY A 49 7.48 -0.65 12.98
N ALA A 50 6.63 -1.53 12.46
CA ALA A 50 6.65 -2.94 12.80
C ALA A 50 7.95 -3.64 12.36
N PHE A 51 8.49 -3.28 11.19
CA PHE A 51 9.80 -3.75 10.74
C PHE A 51 10.92 -3.34 11.72
N MET A 52 10.92 -2.09 12.20
CA MET A 52 11.89 -1.63 13.19
C MET A 52 11.76 -2.41 14.50
N VAL A 53 10.53 -2.67 14.97
CA VAL A 53 10.29 -3.49 16.18
C VAL A 53 10.83 -4.91 16.00
N TYR A 54 10.60 -5.51 14.82
CA TYR A 54 11.14 -6.83 14.50
C TYR A 54 12.67 -6.87 14.55
N PHE A 55 13.34 -5.89 13.92
CA PHE A 55 14.79 -5.79 13.98
C PHE A 55 15.31 -5.52 15.40
N ALA A 56 14.64 -4.66 16.16
CA ALA A 56 14.99 -4.41 17.56
C ALA A 56 14.90 -5.71 18.39
N ALA A 57 13.86 -6.52 18.17
CA ALA A 57 13.71 -7.81 18.84
C ALA A 57 14.85 -8.78 18.49
N ILE A 58 15.32 -8.80 17.24
CA ILE A 58 16.50 -9.59 16.83
C ILE A 58 17.75 -9.09 17.56
N PHE A 59 18.00 -7.79 17.57
CA PHE A 59 19.17 -7.21 18.26
C PHE A 59 19.17 -7.53 19.76
N ILE A 60 18.04 -7.33 20.43
CA ILE A 60 17.87 -7.66 21.84
C ILE A 60 18.10 -9.15 22.07
N SER A 61 17.62 -10.02 21.18
CA SER A 61 17.82 -11.48 21.28
C SER A 61 19.29 -11.86 21.17
N ILE A 62 20.04 -11.24 20.25
CA ILE A 62 21.48 -11.46 20.10
C ILE A 62 22.22 -11.01 21.36
N ILE A 63 21.91 -9.80 21.86
CA ILE A 63 22.52 -9.26 23.07
C ILE A 63 22.22 -10.16 24.27
N ALA A 64 20.96 -10.56 24.46
CA ALA A 64 20.54 -11.45 25.54
C ALA A 64 21.30 -12.78 25.51
N TYR A 65 21.47 -13.37 24.32
CA TYR A 65 22.23 -14.60 24.16
C TYR A 65 23.71 -14.42 24.51
N SER A 66 24.31 -13.30 24.10
CA SER A 66 25.71 -12.96 24.42
C SER A 66 25.94 -12.64 25.90
N GLY A 67 24.93 -12.08 26.59
CA GLY A 67 24.97 -11.73 28.01
C GLY A 67 24.72 -12.89 28.97
N GLY A 68 24.62 -14.12 28.48
CA GLY A 68 24.44 -15.32 29.31
C GLY A 68 22.98 -15.70 29.59
N LEU A 69 22.01 -14.97 29.04
CA LEU A 69 20.60 -15.35 29.08
C LEU A 69 20.37 -16.52 28.10
N ARG A 70 20.55 -17.74 28.63
CA ARG A 70 20.42 -19.00 27.88
C ARG A 70 19.00 -19.56 27.86
N ASP A 71 18.04 -18.90 28.50
CA ASP A 71 16.66 -19.37 28.46
C ASP A 71 16.10 -19.20 27.04
N LYS A 72 16.19 -20.28 26.27
CA LYS A 72 15.73 -20.40 24.90
C LYS A 72 14.25 -20.07 24.78
N THR A 73 13.48 -20.29 25.85
CA THR A 73 12.04 -20.05 25.88
C THR A 73 11.75 -18.56 25.73
N ILE A 74 12.39 -17.74 26.56
CA ILE A 74 12.19 -16.28 26.57
C ILE A 74 12.60 -15.66 25.23
N VAL A 75 13.78 -16.04 24.71
CA VAL A 75 14.27 -15.54 23.42
C VAL A 75 13.34 -15.94 22.27
N SER A 76 12.84 -17.18 22.27
CA SER A 76 11.90 -17.66 21.26
C SER A 76 10.56 -16.91 21.31
N PHE A 77 10.07 -16.59 22.51
CA PHE A 77 8.86 -15.78 22.67
C PHE A 77 9.04 -14.35 22.16
N ILE A 78 10.19 -13.72 22.41
CA ILE A 78 10.49 -12.37 21.92
C ILE A 78 10.52 -12.34 20.38
N ILE A 79 11.27 -13.26 19.76
CA ILE A 79 11.37 -13.33 18.30
C ILE A 79 10.02 -13.73 17.69
N GLY A 80 9.35 -14.73 18.25
CA GLY A 80 8.05 -15.20 17.77
C GLY A 80 6.97 -14.12 17.87
N GLY A 81 6.89 -13.41 19.00
CA GLY A 81 5.97 -12.30 19.21
C GLY A 81 6.22 -11.14 18.24
N ALA A 82 7.48 -10.75 18.05
CA ALA A 82 7.83 -9.70 17.09
C ALA A 82 7.50 -10.11 15.65
N THR A 83 7.68 -11.39 15.30
CA THR A 83 7.30 -11.95 13.99
C THR A 83 5.79 -11.87 13.78
N LEU A 84 4.99 -12.23 14.79
CA LEU A 84 3.52 -12.14 14.71
C LEU A 84 3.06 -10.69 14.53
N VAL A 85 3.59 -9.75 15.30
CA VAL A 85 3.29 -8.31 15.15
C VAL A 85 3.65 -7.84 13.74
N PHE A 86 4.80 -8.26 13.22
CA PHE A 86 5.23 -7.92 11.87
C PHE A 86 4.25 -8.47 10.81
N ILE A 87 3.85 -9.74 10.91
CA ILE A 87 2.88 -10.35 9.98
C ILE A 87 1.54 -9.60 10.02
N ILE A 88 1.02 -9.29 11.21
CA ILE A 88 -0.24 -8.57 11.37
C ILE A 88 -0.16 -7.16 10.75
N SER A 89 1.00 -6.50 10.87
CA SER A 89 1.21 -5.14 10.32
C SER A 89 1.22 -5.07 8.79
N ILE A 90 1.41 -6.19 8.09
CA ILE A 90 1.35 -6.26 6.62
C ILE A 90 -0.10 -6.06 6.13
N PHE A 91 -1.07 -6.52 6.89
CA PHE A 91 -2.49 -6.50 6.52
C PHE A 91 -3.02 -5.10 6.15
N PRO A 92 -2.88 -4.05 6.98
CA PRO A 92 -3.37 -2.72 6.63
C PRO A 92 -2.72 -2.16 5.36
N TYR A 93 -1.43 -2.41 5.13
CA TYR A 93 -0.74 -1.95 3.93
C TYR A 93 -1.29 -2.61 2.66
N LEU A 94 -1.47 -3.94 2.68
CA LEU A 94 -2.05 -4.67 1.55
C LEU A 94 -3.50 -4.26 1.30
N MET A 95 -4.28 -4.06 2.36
CA MET A 95 -5.68 -3.65 2.24
C MET A 95 -5.80 -2.28 1.58
N GLU A 96 -5.03 -1.29 2.03
CA GLU A 96 -5.09 0.07 1.46
C GLU A 96 -4.55 0.12 0.03
N THR A 97 -3.51 -0.65 -0.30
CA THR A 97 -3.00 -0.73 -1.68
C THR A 97 -4.05 -1.30 -2.63
N ARG A 98 -4.77 -2.36 -2.22
CA ARG A 98 -5.84 -2.94 -3.03
C ARG A 98 -7.03 -2.01 -3.19
N LYS A 99 -7.38 -1.24 -2.14
CA LYS A 99 -8.42 -0.22 -2.22
C LYS A 99 -8.04 0.87 -3.21
N GLU A 100 -6.81 1.37 -3.15
CA GLU A 100 -6.29 2.38 -4.10
C GLU A 100 -6.39 1.88 -5.55
N GLU A 101 -5.95 0.65 -5.82
CA GLU A 101 -6.05 0.04 -7.16
C GLU A 101 -7.50 -0.06 -7.64
N LYS A 102 -8.41 -0.47 -6.76
CA LYS A 102 -9.84 -0.59 -7.07
C LYS A 102 -10.48 0.77 -7.32
N GLU A 103 -10.23 1.77 -6.47
CA GLU A 103 -10.76 3.13 -6.64
C GLU A 103 -10.28 3.77 -7.95
N ILE A 104 -9.01 3.59 -8.30
CA ILE A 104 -8.47 4.08 -9.58
C ILE A 104 -9.14 3.37 -10.76
N SER A 105 -9.33 2.06 -10.67
CA SER A 105 -10.01 1.30 -11.72
C SER A 105 -11.48 1.72 -11.90
N GLU A 106 -12.19 1.98 -10.80
CA GLU A 106 -13.58 2.44 -10.83
C GLU A 106 -13.68 3.85 -11.43
N MET A 107 -12.81 4.78 -11.03
CA MET A 107 -12.78 6.13 -11.62
C MET A 107 -12.51 6.10 -13.13
N ILE A 108 -11.62 5.21 -13.60
CA ILE A 108 -11.36 5.07 -15.04
C ILE A 108 -12.59 4.50 -15.77
N ASN A 109 -13.29 3.53 -15.17
CA ASN A 109 -14.49 2.96 -15.76
C ASN A 109 -15.63 3.99 -15.84
N GLU A 110 -15.89 4.73 -14.75
CA GLU A 110 -16.91 5.81 -14.74
C GLU A 110 -16.65 6.84 -15.84
N LEU A 111 -15.39 7.26 -15.98
CA LEU A 111 -14.99 8.22 -17.00
C LEU A 111 -15.08 7.67 -18.44
N THR A 112 -14.87 6.37 -18.62
CA THR A 112 -14.98 5.71 -19.94
C THR A 112 -16.44 5.45 -20.31
N GLU A 113 -17.29 5.12 -19.35
CA GLU A 113 -18.72 4.86 -19.56
C GLU A 113 -19.49 6.16 -19.82
N SER A 114 -19.09 7.27 -19.16
CA SER A 114 -19.60 8.60 -19.47
C SER A 114 -19.27 9.08 -20.90
N ASP A 115 -18.19 8.56 -21.50
CA ASP A 115 -17.85 8.84 -22.91
C ASP A 115 -18.76 8.08 -23.90
N THR A 116 -19.39 6.96 -23.50
CA THR A 116 -20.24 6.13 -24.38
C THR A 116 -21.71 6.52 -24.46
N PHE A 117 -22.21 7.35 -23.52
CA PHE A 117 -23.60 7.83 -23.50
C PHE A 117 -23.76 9.27 -24.02
N GLY A 118 -22.69 9.87 -24.55
CA GLY A 118 -22.65 11.27 -25.00
C GLY A 118 -22.70 11.49 -26.51
N ASP A 119 -23.03 10.46 -27.31
CA ASP A 119 -23.29 10.55 -28.76
C ASP A 119 -24.78 10.35 -29.07
#